data_AF-A0A061SDE2-F1
#
_entry.id   AF-A0A061SDE2-F1
#
_cell.length_a   1.000
_cell.length_b   1.000
_cell.length_c   1.000
_cell.angle_alpha   90.00
_cell.angle_beta   90.00
_cell.angle_gamma   90.00
#
_symmetry.space_group_name_H-M   'P 1'
#
loop_
_entity.id
_entity.type
_entity.pdbx_description
1 polymer ?
#
loop_
_entity_poly.entity_id
_entity_poly.type
_entity_poly.pdbx_seq_one_letter_code
_entity_poly.pdbx_strand_id
1 'polypeptide(L)'
;SYMLTELPGPKERLALVRRLWDLTEDLLVIVEPGTPLGSANCREARAMLLGIGQDRRPDGPKGKAHVVLPCGHDGGCPLDGTKHWCHFVQRHSRTRAQRQ
;
A
#
# COMPACT_ATOMS: atom_id res chain seq x y z
N SER A 1 -9.94 9.40 -3.39
CA SER A 1 -10.62 8.11 -3.61
C SER A 1 -9.73 7.01 -3.08
N TYR A 2 -10.28 6.01 -2.40
CA TYR A 2 -9.52 4.89 -1.82
C TYR A 2 -9.78 3.63 -2.64
N MET A 3 -8.89 3.33 -3.58
CA MET A 3 -9.26 2.48 -4.72
C MET A 3 -9.09 0.98 -4.51
N LEU A 4 -8.21 0.51 -3.62
CA LEU A 4 -7.99 -0.94 -3.48
C LEU A 4 -9.21 -1.60 -2.86
N THR A 5 -9.85 -0.96 -1.86
CA THR A 5 -11.04 -1.48 -1.21
C THR A 5 -12.25 -1.60 -2.15
N GLU A 6 -12.32 -0.77 -3.20
CA GLU A 6 -13.40 -0.78 -4.20
C GLU A 6 -13.22 -1.88 -5.26
N LEU A 7 -12.07 -2.54 -5.33
CA LEU A 7 -11.82 -3.60 -6.28
C LEU A 7 -12.38 -4.94 -5.78
N PRO A 8 -13.04 -5.72 -6.67
CA PRO A 8 -13.85 -6.87 -6.28
C PRO A 8 -13.03 -8.03 -5.70
N GLY A 9 -11.78 -8.22 -6.14
CA GLY A 9 -10.99 -9.39 -5.77
C GLY A 9 -9.52 -9.10 -5.45
N PRO A 10 -8.85 -9.99 -4.69
CA PRO A 10 -7.42 -9.87 -4.37
C PRO A 10 -6.55 -9.83 -5.62
N LYS A 11 -6.92 -10.60 -6.66
CA LYS A 11 -6.16 -10.69 -7.91
C LYS A 11 -6.13 -9.36 -8.64
N GLU A 12 -7.29 -8.69 -8.76
CA GLU A 12 -7.43 -7.38 -9.40
C GLU A 12 -6.65 -6.32 -8.62
N ARG A 13 -6.74 -6.34 -7.28
CA ARG A 13 -5.96 -5.45 -6.41
C ARG A 13 -4.46 -5.60 -6.65
N LEU A 14 -3.94 -6.83 -6.57
CA LEU A 14 -2.51 -7.08 -6.73
C LEU A 14 -2.01 -6.78 -8.15
N ALA A 15 -2.82 -7.08 -9.18
CA ALA A 15 -2.49 -6.72 -10.56
C ALA A 15 -2.41 -5.20 -10.76
N LEU A 16 -3.33 -4.44 -10.16
CA LEU A 16 -3.27 -2.97 -10.17
C LEU A 16 -2.01 -2.48 -9.44
N VAL A 17 -1.73 -2.97 -8.23
CA VAL A 17 -0.54 -2.57 -7.47
C VAL A 17 0.74 -2.87 -8.25
N ARG A 18 0.83 -4.03 -8.89
CA ARG A 18 1.99 -4.38 -9.73
C ARG A 18 2.15 -3.41 -10.89
N ARG A 19 1.07 -3.10 -11.60
CA ARG A 19 1.11 -2.14 -12.71
C ARG A 19 1.51 -0.74 -12.26
N LEU A 20 0.98 -0.28 -11.12
CA LEU A 20 1.37 1.01 -10.53
C LEU A 20 2.85 1.03 -10.16
N TRP A 21 3.33 -0.03 -9.52
CA TRP A 21 4.75 -0.19 -9.21
C TRP A 21 5.60 -0.16 -10.48
N ASP A 22 5.18 -0.83 -11.55
CA ASP A 22 5.89 -0.85 -12.82
C ASP A 22 5.95 0.52 -13.52
N LEU A 23 5.03 1.44 -13.20
CA LEU A 23 5.02 2.82 -13.70
C LEU A 23 5.69 3.82 -12.76
N THR A 24 6.06 3.42 -11.54
CA THR A 24 6.65 4.29 -10.52
C THR A 24 8.17 4.42 -10.68
N GLU A 25 8.75 5.62 -10.74
CA GLU A 25 10.22 5.75 -10.83
C GLU A 25 10.92 5.68 -9.46
N ASP A 26 10.33 6.30 -8.43
CA ASP A 26 10.95 6.44 -7.10
C ASP A 26 10.04 5.91 -5.97
N LEU A 27 8.92 6.58 -5.70
CA LEU A 27 8.05 6.27 -4.58
C LEU A 27 6.62 5.92 -5.00
N LEU A 28 6.13 4.76 -4.55
CA LEU A 28 4.71 4.38 -4.63
C LEU A 28 4.05 4.58 -3.26
N VAL A 29 3.08 5.49 -3.19
CA VAL A 29 2.31 5.74 -1.95
C VAL A 29 0.94 5.10 -2.08
N ILE A 30 0.64 4.17 -1.16
CA ILE A 30 -0.67 3.50 -1.07
C ILE A 30 -1.38 4.02 0.19
N VAL A 31 -2.58 4.58 0.02
CA VAL A 31 -3.40 5.11 1.12
C VAL A 31 -4.78 4.46 1.05
N GLU A 32 -5.19 3.87 2.17
CA GLU A 32 -6.53 3.30 2.39
C GLU A 32 -7.11 3.85 3.69
N PRO A 33 -8.44 3.77 3.90
CA PRO A 33 -9.06 4.12 5.17
C PRO A 33 -8.44 3.30 6.30
N GLY A 34 -8.33 3.88 7.49
CA GLY A 34 -7.79 3.24 8.70
C GLY A 34 -8.70 2.16 9.29
N THR A 35 -9.21 1.25 8.46
CA THR A 35 -10.07 0.12 8.80
C THR A 35 -9.28 -1.19 8.75
N PRO A 36 -9.78 -2.29 9.37
CA PRO A 36 -9.14 -3.60 9.25
C PRO A 36 -8.94 -4.05 7.79
N LEU A 37 -9.96 -3.85 6.94
CA LEU A 37 -9.89 -4.22 5.52
C LEU A 37 -8.88 -3.37 4.75
N GLY A 38 -8.88 -2.04 4.94
CA GLY A 38 -7.91 -1.15 4.29
C GLY A 38 -6.47 -1.48 4.69
N SER A 39 -6.23 -1.72 5.99
CA SER A 39 -4.92 -2.14 6.49
C SER A 39 -4.48 -3.50 5.92
N ALA A 40 -5.40 -4.46 5.77
CA ALA A 40 -5.12 -5.75 5.16
C ALA A 40 -4.73 -5.60 3.68
N ASN A 41 -5.45 -4.80 2.91
CA ASN A 41 -5.15 -4.51 1.51
C ASN A 41 -3.76 -3.87 1.35
N CYS A 42 -3.42 -2.87 2.18
CA CYS A 42 -2.09 -2.25 2.16
C CYS A 42 -0.98 -3.25 2.50
N ARG A 43 -1.25 -4.18 3.42
CA ARG A 43 -0.28 -5.19 3.85
C ARG A 43 -0.04 -6.27 2.80
N GLU A 44 -1.10 -6.71 2.14
CA GLU A 44 -1.04 -7.65 1.02
C GLU A 44 -0.25 -7.03 -0.15
N ALA A 45 -0.52 -5.78 -0.49
CA ALA A 45 0.23 -5.01 -1.48
C ALA A 45 1.72 -4.90 -1.09
N ARG A 46 2.00 -4.53 0.17
CA ARG A 46 3.38 -4.45 0.70
C ARG A 46 4.12 -5.78 0.59
N ALA A 47 3.49 -6.88 1.02
CA ALA A 47 4.09 -8.22 0.97
C ALA A 47 4.39 -8.64 -0.47
N MET A 48 3.45 -8.37 -1.39
CA MET A 48 3.63 -8.64 -2.82
C MET A 48 4.84 -7.86 -3.37
N LEU A 49 4.89 -6.55 -3.15
CA LEU A 49 5.98 -5.67 -3.63
C LEU A 49 7.36 -6.06 -3.10
N LEU A 50 7.46 -6.39 -1.81
CA LEU A 50 8.69 -6.86 -1.18
C LEU A 50 9.14 -8.24 -1.67
N GLY A 51 8.19 -9.05 -2.14
CA GLY A 51 8.44 -10.36 -2.74
C GLY A 51 8.81 -10.31 -4.23
N ILE A 52 8.59 -9.17 -4.90
CA ILE A 52 9.05 -9.00 -6.28
C ILE A 52 10.58 -8.94 -6.26
N GLY A 53 11.23 -9.89 -6.93
CA GLY A 53 12.68 -9.88 -7.12
C GLY A 53 13.17 -8.68 -7.92
N GLN A 54 14.49 -8.56 -8.07
CA GLN A 54 15.13 -7.51 -8.87
C GLN A 54 14.85 -7.75 -10.37
N ASP A 55 13.69 -7.32 -10.87
CA ASP A 55 13.39 -7.37 -12.29
C ASP A 55 14.29 -6.37 -13.03
N ARG A 56 15.34 -6.90 -13.68
CA ARG A 56 16.20 -6.17 -14.62
C ARG A 56 15.39 -5.73 -15.83
N ARG A 57 15.12 -4.43 -15.96
CA ARG A 57 14.64 -3.87 -17.22
C ARG A 57 15.82 -3.66 -18.18
N PRO A 58 15.57 -3.60 -19.50
CA PRO A 58 16.62 -3.33 -20.52
C PRO A 58 17.32 -1.97 -20.33
N ASP A 59 16.63 -1.03 -19.71
CA ASP A 59 17.00 0.32 -19.27
C ASP A 59 17.44 0.38 -17.78
N GLY A 60 17.56 -0.79 -17.14
CA GLY A 60 18.09 -1.00 -15.78
C GLY A 60 17.05 -1.63 -14.82
N PRO A 61 17.46 -2.49 -13.85
CA PRO A 61 16.51 -3.03 -12.89
C PRO A 61 15.81 -1.94 -12.09
N LYS A 62 14.49 -2.10 -11.86
CA LYS A 62 13.97 -1.59 -10.60
C LYS A 62 14.64 -2.40 -9.51
N GLY A 63 15.33 -1.70 -8.62
CA GLY A 63 15.95 -2.32 -7.45
C GLY A 63 14.91 -3.06 -6.62
N LYS A 64 15.39 -3.80 -5.62
CA LYS A 64 14.52 -4.39 -4.61
C LYS A 64 13.61 -3.29 -4.03
N ALA A 65 12.31 -3.55 -3.92
CA ALA A 65 11.40 -2.64 -3.23
C ALA A 65 11.79 -2.53 -1.75
N HIS A 66 11.72 -1.33 -1.20
CA HIS A 66 11.99 -1.05 0.21
C HIS A 66 10.81 -0.28 0.82
N VAL A 67 10.53 -0.55 2.09
CA VAL A 67 9.50 0.18 2.83
C VAL A 67 10.11 1.45 3.38
N VAL A 68 9.64 2.59 2.88
CA VAL A 68 10.07 3.89 3.41
C VAL A 68 9.36 4.17 4.74
N LEU A 69 8.04 3.96 4.78
CA LEU A 69 7.15 4.30 5.91
C LEU A 69 5.86 3.43 5.86
N PRO A 70 5.09 3.30 6.96
CA PRO A 70 5.43 3.69 8.32
C PRO A 70 6.27 2.63 9.05
N CYS A 71 6.35 1.41 8.53
CA CYS A 71 7.15 0.35 9.13
C CYS A 71 8.65 0.62 8.88
N GLY A 72 9.47 0.66 9.92
CA GLY A 72 10.92 0.84 9.80
C GLY A 72 11.69 -0.42 9.36
N HIS A 73 11.03 -1.35 8.65
CA HIS A 73 11.62 -2.62 8.23
C HIS A 73 10.98 -3.15 6.95
N ASP A 74 11.71 -4.03 6.25
CA ASP A 74 11.24 -4.77 5.07
C ASP A 74 10.72 -6.19 5.42
N GLY A 75 10.73 -6.59 6.69
CA GLY A 75 10.20 -7.90 7.13
C GLY A 75 8.68 -8.01 7.12
N GLY A 76 8.13 -9.18 7.50
CA GLY A 76 6.68 -9.37 7.72
C GLY A 76 6.11 -8.41 8.76
N CYS A 77 4.82 -8.07 8.68
CA CYS A 77 4.23 -7.12 9.62
C CYS A 77 4.09 -7.78 11.00
N PRO A 78 4.55 -7.16 12.10
CA PRO A 78 4.41 -7.73 13.44
C PRO A 78 2.96 -7.93 13.91
N LEU A 79 2.00 -7.29 13.23
CA LEU A 79 0.57 -7.41 13.53
C LEU A 79 -0.12 -8.52 12.72
N ASP A 80 0.60 -9.25 11.86
CA ASP A 80 0.04 -10.38 11.13
C ASP A 80 -0.50 -11.46 12.07
N GLY A 81 -1.70 -11.97 11.76
CA GLY A 81 -2.41 -12.95 12.60
C GLY A 81 -3.03 -12.39 13.88
N THR A 82 -2.86 -11.09 14.19
CA THR A 82 -3.47 -10.45 15.36
C THR A 82 -4.85 -9.85 15.05
N LYS A 83 -5.57 -9.44 16.09
CA LYS A 83 -6.83 -8.66 15.95
C LYS A 83 -6.60 -7.16 15.71
N HIS A 84 -5.36 -6.70 15.71
CA HIS A 84 -5.00 -5.30 15.58
C HIS A 84 -4.66 -4.94 14.13
N TRP A 85 -4.78 -3.66 13.78
CA TRP A 85 -4.38 -3.14 12.48
C TRP A 85 -3.60 -1.84 12.63
N CYS A 86 -2.55 -1.69 11.82
CA CYS A 86 -1.76 -0.46 11.78
C CYS A 86 -2.54 0.61 10.99
N HIS A 87 -2.79 1.75 11.63
CA HIS A 87 -3.40 2.92 11.02
C HIS A 87 -2.94 4.19 11.74
N PHE A 88 -3.18 5.33 11.11
CA PHE A 88 -3.00 6.64 11.70
C PHE A 88 -4.30 7.43 11.57
N VAL A 89 -4.54 8.35 12.50
CA VAL A 89 -5.72 9.21 12.52
C VAL A 89 -5.26 10.65 12.40
N GLN A 90 -5.75 11.35 11.37
CA GLN A 90 -5.59 12.79 11.23
C GLN A 90 -6.94 13.48 11.26
N ARG A 91 -7.03 14.60 12.00
CA ARG A 91 -8.20 15.47 11.95
C ARG A 91 -7.95 16.58 10.94
N HIS A 92 -8.85 16.72 9.97
CA HIS A 92 -8.83 17.82 9.02
C HIS A 92 -9.89 18.87 9.39
N SER A 93 -9.55 20.14 9.25
CA SER A 93 -10.51 21.24 9.42
C SER A 93 -11.63 21.10 8.39
N ARG A 94 -12.89 20.98 8.85
CA ARG A 94 -14.05 20.98 7.94
C ARG A 94 -14.10 22.31 7.18
N THR A 95 -14.12 22.23 5.86
CA THR A 95 -14.37 23.40 4.98
C THR A 95 -15.78 23.94 5.23
N ARG A 96 -16.07 25.17 4.79
CA ARG A 96 -17.41 25.76 4.94
C ARG A 96 -18.51 24.90 4.30
N ALA A 97 -18.22 24.29 3.14
CA ALA A 97 -19.13 23.38 2.45
C ALA A 97 -19.40 22.10 3.25
N GLN A 98 -18.41 21.60 4.01
CA GLN A 98 -18.56 20.41 4.84
C GLN A 98 -19.23 20.70 6.19
N ARG A 99 -19.57 21.95 6.51
CA ARG A 99 -20.19 22.37 7.79
C ARG A 99 -21.69 22.66 7.69
N GLN A 100 -22.22 22.85 6.48
CA GLN A 100 -23.65 22.91 6.20
C GLN A 100 -24.20 21.50 6.09
#